data_AF-A0A3Q8ZMB0-F1
#
_entry.id   AF-A0A3Q8ZMB0-F1
#
_cell.length_a   1.000
_cell.length_b   1.000
_cell.length_c   1.000
_cell.angle_alpha   90.00
_cell.angle_beta   90.00
_cell.angle_gamma   90.00
#
_symmetry.space_group_name_H-M   'P 1'
#
loop_
_entity.id
_entity.type
_entity.pdbx_description
1 polymer ?
#
loop_
_entity_poly.entity_id
_entity_poly.type
_entity_poly.pdbx_seq_one_letter_code
_entity_poly.pdbx_strand_id
1 'polypeptide(L)'
;MELALLIWTRWIWPVLKISIPVPLFLVLALFLWWKVDKVSSIRHAVDKAVDSYTHVTELAAANATIAELKRQRQAGDDANFWLLARIAELQSKQLKDDDINEKKDIAYAQALKDAGRGCTLNDADIDGMRND
;
A
#
# COMPACT_ATOMS: atom_id res chain seq x y z
N MET A 1 39.58 77.93 -35.39
CA MET A 1 40.08 77.05 -34.30
C MET A 1 39.01 76.69 -33.27
N GLU A 2 38.04 77.56 -32.96
CA GLU A 2 37.03 77.27 -31.91
C GLU A 2 36.04 76.13 -32.24
N LEU A 3 35.62 75.97 -33.50
CA LEU A 3 34.72 74.89 -33.91
C LEU A 3 35.33 73.49 -33.70
N ALA A 4 36.64 73.33 -33.94
CA ALA A 4 37.33 72.06 -33.75
C ALA A 4 37.43 71.67 -32.26
N LEU A 5 37.65 72.66 -31.38
CA LEU A 5 37.68 72.46 -29.93
C LEU A 5 36.30 72.11 -29.36
N LEU A 6 35.24 72.73 -29.88
CA LEU A 6 33.85 72.42 -29.50
C LEU A 6 33.44 70.99 -29.92
N ILE A 7 33.78 70.55 -31.12
CA ILE A 7 33.46 69.18 -31.58
C ILE A 7 34.24 68.15 -30.75
N TRP A 8 35.52 68.41 -30.49
CA TRP A 8 36.37 67.52 -29.69
C TRP A 8 35.86 67.34 -28.26
N THR A 9 35.53 68.43 -27.57
CA THR A 9 35.09 68.39 -26.17
C THR A 9 33.65 67.91 -26.01
N ARG A 10 32.76 68.25 -26.94
CA ARG A 10 31.32 67.95 -26.83
C ARG A 10 30.97 66.54 -27.30
N TRP A 11 31.70 65.97 -28.27
CA TRP A 11 31.35 64.69 -28.88
C TRP A 11 32.41 63.62 -28.67
N ILE A 12 33.68 63.91 -28.95
CA ILE A 12 34.74 62.89 -28.93
C ILE A 12 35.10 62.50 -27.49
N TRP A 13 35.26 63.49 -26.60
CA TRP A 13 35.58 63.26 -25.20
C TRP A 13 34.55 62.42 -24.41
N PRO A 14 33.23 62.68 -24.49
CA PRO A 14 32.24 61.84 -23.81
C PRO A 14 32.13 60.45 -24.44
N VAL A 15 32.24 60.31 -25.75
CA VAL A 15 32.23 59.00 -26.42
C VAL A 15 33.45 58.17 -25.98
N LEU A 16 34.63 58.77 -25.89
CA LEU A 16 35.83 58.10 -25.41
C LEU A 16 35.71 57.70 -23.93
N LYS A 17 35.11 58.56 -23.10
CA LYS A 17 34.81 58.24 -21.68
C LYS A 17 33.78 57.14 -21.50
N ILE A 18 32.84 56.96 -22.44
CA ILE A 18 31.80 55.91 -22.38
C ILE A 18 32.30 54.60 -23.01
N SER A 19 33.16 54.67 -24.02
CA SER A 19 33.70 53.51 -24.74
C SER A 19 34.55 52.56 -23.88
N ILE A 20 35.09 53.03 -22.76
CA ILE A 20 35.90 52.22 -21.84
C ILE A 20 35.04 51.51 -20.77
N PRO A 21 34.12 52.19 -20.04
CA PRO A 21 33.31 51.54 -19.03
C PRO A 21 32.24 50.60 -19.63
N VAL A 22 31.68 50.91 -20.79
CA VAL A 22 30.64 50.06 -21.42
C VAL A 22 31.10 48.61 -21.65
N PRO A 23 32.24 48.32 -22.30
CA PRO A 23 32.71 46.94 -22.46
C PRO A 23 33.05 46.29 -21.13
N LEU A 24 33.53 47.05 -20.14
CA LEU A 24 33.83 46.53 -18.80
C LEU A 24 32.56 46.06 -18.09
N PHE A 25 31.47 46.83 -18.15
CA PHE A 25 30.17 46.44 -17.59
C PHE A 25 29.56 45.26 -18.34
N LEU A 26 29.77 45.17 -19.66
CA LEU A 26 29.29 44.07 -20.48
C LEU A 26 29.96 42.75 -20.08
N VAL A 27 31.28 42.77 -19.87
CA VAL A 27 32.04 41.61 -19.36
C VAL A 27 31.59 41.22 -17.95
N LEU A 28 31.38 42.21 -17.07
CA LEU A 28 30.86 41.98 -15.71
C LEU A 28 29.47 41.34 -15.71
N ALA A 29 28.57 41.84 -16.54
CA ALA A 29 27.21 41.31 -16.69
C ALA A 29 27.22 39.87 -17.20
N LEU A 30 28.05 39.58 -18.22
CA LEU A 30 28.25 38.21 -18.72
C LEU A 30 28.82 37.28 -17.64
N PHE A 31 29.78 37.76 -16.85
CA PHE A 31 30.36 36.98 -15.77
C PHE A 31 29.35 36.67 -14.66
N LEU A 32 28.54 37.67 -14.28
CA LEU A 32 27.44 37.48 -13.32
C LEU A 32 26.41 36.49 -13.86
N TRP A 33 25.99 36.63 -15.11
CA TRP A 33 25.05 35.73 -15.77
C TRP A 33 25.57 34.29 -15.75
N TRP A 34 26.83 34.09 -16.15
CA TRP A 34 27.45 32.78 -16.17
C TRP A 34 27.56 32.13 -14.79
N LYS A 35 27.77 32.92 -13.73
CA LYS A 35 27.75 32.42 -12.35
C LYS A 35 26.35 32.00 -11.91
N VAL A 36 25.33 32.77 -12.25
CA VAL A 36 23.93 32.44 -11.94
C VAL A 36 23.48 31.18 -12.68
N ASP A 37 23.81 31.06 -13.96
CA ASP A 37 23.48 29.92 -14.81
C ASP A 37 24.14 28.61 -14.30
N LYS A 38 25.39 28.68 -13.85
CA LYS A 38 26.05 27.54 -13.19
C LYS A 38 25.39 27.12 -11.87
N VAL A 39 24.99 28.08 -11.05
CA VAL A 39 24.32 27.75 -9.77
C VAL A 39 22.93 27.15 -10.03
N SER A 40 22.21 27.66 -11.02
CA SER A 40 20.90 27.13 -11.43
C SER A 40 20.99 25.69 -11.97
N SER A 41 21.94 25.43 -12.87
CA SER A 41 22.15 24.09 -13.43
C SER A 41 22.57 23.05 -12.38
N ILE A 42 23.41 23.43 -11.42
CA ILE A 42 23.78 22.54 -10.30
C ILE A 42 22.56 22.22 -9.43
N ARG A 43 21.73 23.22 -9.09
CA ARG A 43 20.51 22.99 -8.31
C ARG A 43 19.54 22.06 -9.02
N HIS A 44 19.28 22.31 -10.30
CA HIS A 44 18.42 21.43 -11.09
C HIS A 44 18.97 20.01 -11.23
N ALA A 45 20.29 19.84 -11.35
CA ALA A 45 20.90 18.51 -11.39
C ALA A 45 20.77 17.78 -10.04
N VAL A 46 20.95 18.49 -8.92
CA VAL A 46 20.78 17.93 -7.58
C VAL A 46 19.32 17.58 -7.32
N ASP A 47 18.39 18.49 -7.61
CA ASP A 47 16.95 18.25 -7.43
C ASP A 47 16.51 17.04 -8.26
N LYS A 48 16.92 16.95 -9.52
CA LYS A 48 16.61 15.81 -10.39
C LYS A 48 17.22 14.50 -9.89
N ALA A 49 18.43 14.54 -9.34
CA ALA A 49 19.06 13.36 -8.75
C ALA A 49 18.29 12.91 -7.50
N VAL A 50 18.00 13.82 -6.57
CA VAL A 50 17.26 13.54 -5.34
C VAL A 50 15.86 13.00 -5.66
N ASP A 51 15.14 13.64 -6.57
CA ASP A 51 13.81 13.23 -7.01
C ASP A 51 13.80 11.84 -7.67
N SER A 52 14.83 11.53 -8.46
CA SER A 52 14.98 10.19 -9.03
C SER A 52 15.23 9.12 -7.96
N TYR A 53 15.97 9.44 -6.90
CA TYR A 53 16.20 8.50 -5.79
C TYR A 53 14.95 8.30 -4.96
N THR A 54 14.20 9.37 -4.65
CA THR A 54 12.95 9.25 -3.88
C THR A 54 11.93 8.41 -4.61
N HIS A 55 11.75 8.62 -5.93
CA HIS A 55 10.85 7.79 -6.73
C HIS A 55 11.24 6.31 -6.74
N VAL A 56 12.53 5.99 -6.79
CA VAL A 56 12.99 4.58 -6.71
C VAL A 56 12.69 4.00 -5.32
N THR A 57 12.88 4.77 -4.26
CA THR A 57 12.60 4.30 -2.89
C THR A 57 11.11 4.12 -2.61
N GLU A 58 10.27 5.03 -3.10
CA GLU A 58 8.81 4.93 -2.97
C GLU A 58 8.29 3.73 -3.76
N LEU A 59 8.81 3.50 -4.96
CA LEU A 59 8.44 2.34 -5.78
C LEU A 59 8.91 1.02 -5.15
N ALA A 60 10.09 1.01 -4.54
CA ALA A 60 10.59 -0.15 -3.78
C ALA A 60 9.73 -0.42 -2.54
N ALA A 61 9.35 0.61 -1.80
CA ALA A 61 8.48 0.50 -0.63
C ALA A 61 7.07 0.00 -1.02
N ALA A 62 6.49 0.54 -2.09
CA ALA A 62 5.20 0.08 -2.61
C ALA A 62 5.26 -1.38 -3.11
N ASN A 63 6.36 -1.80 -3.74
CA ASN A 63 6.52 -3.19 -4.15
C ASN A 63 6.67 -4.14 -2.94
N ALA A 64 7.35 -3.70 -1.88
CA ALA A 64 7.47 -4.47 -0.66
C ALA A 64 6.10 -4.67 0.03
N THR A 65 5.26 -3.64 0.08
CA THR A 65 3.90 -3.75 0.66
C THR A 65 3.00 -4.65 -0.19
N ILE A 66 3.08 -4.55 -1.52
CA ILE A 66 2.34 -5.44 -2.43
C ILE A 66 2.78 -6.91 -2.24
N ALA A 67 4.08 -7.16 -2.12
CA ALA A 67 4.60 -8.50 -1.90
C ALA A 67 4.10 -9.09 -0.57
N GLU A 68 4.06 -8.29 0.49
CA GLU A 68 3.59 -8.74 1.79
C GLU A 68 2.08 -9.00 1.81
N LEU A 69 1.28 -8.11 1.21
CA LEU A 69 -0.16 -8.32 1.03
C LEU A 69 -0.45 -9.59 0.23
N LYS A 70 0.35 -9.88 -0.79
CA LYS A 70 0.22 -11.11 -1.58
C LYS A 70 0.50 -12.36 -0.73
N ARG A 71 1.54 -12.34 0.11
CA ARG A 71 1.83 -13.46 1.03
C ARG A 71 0.71 -13.68 2.03
N GLN A 72 0.20 -12.61 2.64
CA GLN A 72 -0.91 -12.71 3.59
C GLN A 72 -2.16 -13.27 2.93
N ARG A 73 -2.46 -12.83 1.70
CA ARG A 73 -3.59 -13.35 0.92
C ARG A 73 -3.42 -14.84 0.63
N GLN A 74 -2.26 -15.27 0.17
CA GLN A 74 -1.98 -16.69 -0.10
C GLN A 74 -2.13 -17.54 1.16
N ALA A 75 -1.56 -17.09 2.28
CA ALA A 75 -1.70 -17.79 3.56
C ALA A 75 -3.17 -17.87 4.01
N GLY A 76 -3.95 -16.81 3.80
CA GLY A 76 -5.39 -16.77 4.08
C GLY A 76 -6.20 -17.71 3.18
N ASP A 77 -5.88 -17.75 1.89
CA ASP A 77 -6.54 -18.63 0.92
C ASP A 77 -6.26 -20.11 1.23
N ASP A 78 -5.01 -20.45 1.58
CA ASP A 78 -4.62 -21.81 1.98
C ASP A 78 -5.33 -22.25 3.28
N ALA A 79 -5.39 -21.35 4.28
CA ALA A 79 -6.10 -21.62 5.53
C ALA A 79 -7.60 -21.81 5.32
N ASN A 80 -8.22 -20.97 4.47
CA ASN A 80 -9.63 -21.11 4.12
C ASN A 80 -9.91 -22.41 3.39
N PHE A 81 -9.06 -22.82 2.45
CA PHE A 81 -9.21 -24.09 1.76
C PHE A 81 -9.18 -25.27 2.73
N TRP A 82 -8.21 -25.28 3.65
CA TRP A 82 -8.11 -26.32 4.68
C TRP A 82 -9.34 -26.36 5.61
N LEU A 83 -9.81 -25.18 6.04
CA LEU A 83 -10.99 -25.07 6.90
C LEU A 83 -12.25 -25.58 6.19
N LEU A 84 -12.47 -25.22 4.93
CA LEU A 84 -13.61 -25.69 4.15
C LEU A 84 -13.60 -27.21 3.99
N ALA A 85 -12.44 -27.81 3.71
CA ALA A 85 -12.29 -29.25 3.63
C ALA A 85 -12.64 -29.92 4.98
N ARG A 86 -12.19 -29.32 6.10
CA ARG A 86 -12.49 -29.85 7.43
C ARG A 86 -13.96 -29.72 7.80
N ILE A 87 -14.61 -28.61 7.47
CA ILE A 87 -16.04 -28.41 7.69
C ILE A 87 -16.85 -29.44 6.91
N ALA A 88 -16.51 -29.66 5.63
CA ALA A 88 -17.19 -30.66 4.81
C ALA A 88 -17.05 -32.08 5.38
N GLU A 89 -15.86 -32.44 5.89
CA GLU A 89 -15.65 -33.71 6.58
C GLU A 89 -16.53 -33.83 7.83
N LEU A 90 -16.57 -32.79 8.68
CA LEU A 90 -17.38 -32.78 9.90
C LEU A 90 -18.88 -32.87 9.61
N GLN A 91 -19.37 -32.12 8.62
CA GLN A 91 -20.77 -32.19 8.19
C GLN A 91 -21.14 -33.59 7.71
N SER A 92 -20.27 -34.25 6.95
CA SER A 92 -20.52 -35.62 6.48
C SER A 92 -20.59 -36.64 7.62
N LYS A 93 -19.85 -36.40 8.71
CA LYS A 93 -19.91 -37.25 9.92
C LYS A 93 -21.18 -36.99 10.71
N GLN A 94 -21.51 -35.73 10.95
CA GLN A 94 -22.75 -35.34 11.64
C GLN A 94 -23.97 -35.93 10.95
N LEU A 95 -24.08 -35.82 9.63
CA LEU A 95 -25.21 -36.41 8.89
C LEU A 95 -25.31 -37.93 9.04
N LYS A 96 -24.18 -38.64 9.15
CA LYS A 96 -24.16 -40.09 9.39
C LYS A 96 -24.55 -40.42 10.82
N ASP A 97 -24.04 -39.66 11.78
CA ASP A 97 -24.35 -39.85 13.20
C ASP A 97 -25.83 -39.55 13.47
N ASP A 98 -26.39 -38.53 12.83
CA ASP A 98 -27.81 -38.17 12.92
C ASP A 98 -28.71 -39.28 12.35
N ASP A 99 -28.39 -39.85 11.18
CA ASP A 99 -29.13 -41.00 10.61
C ASP A 99 -29.05 -42.25 11.51
N ILE A 100 -27.90 -42.48 12.16
CA ILE A 100 -27.74 -43.58 13.12
C ILE A 100 -28.58 -43.32 14.38
N ASN A 101 -28.55 -42.09 14.90
CA ASN A 101 -29.29 -41.72 16.10
C ASN A 101 -30.80 -41.76 15.86
N GLU A 102 -31.29 -41.25 14.73
CA GLU A 102 -32.70 -41.32 14.34
C GLU A 102 -33.19 -42.78 14.26
N LYS A 103 -32.39 -43.68 13.68
CA LYS A 103 -32.71 -45.12 13.64
C LYS A 103 -32.75 -45.75 15.03
N LYS A 104 -31.83 -45.37 15.93
CA LYS A 104 -31.84 -45.83 17.32
C LYS A 104 -33.06 -45.31 18.07
N ASP A 105 -33.44 -44.06 17.87
CA ASP A 105 -34.61 -43.47 18.51
C ASP A 105 -35.90 -44.15 18.05
N ILE A 106 -36.03 -44.44 16.75
CA ILE A 106 -37.17 -45.19 16.20
C ILE A 106 -37.20 -46.61 16.77
N ALA A 107 -36.06 -47.32 16.80
CA ALA A 107 -35.98 -48.67 17.35
C ALA A 107 -36.30 -48.69 18.85
N TYR A 108 -35.80 -47.72 19.61
CA TYR A 108 -36.08 -47.56 21.03
C TYR A 108 -37.55 -47.23 21.28
N ALA A 109 -38.14 -46.31 20.51
CA ALA A 109 -39.56 -45.98 20.59
C ALA A 109 -40.45 -47.19 20.26
N GLN A 110 -40.06 -48.02 19.30
CA GLN A 110 -40.77 -49.26 18.99
C GLN A 110 -40.66 -50.27 20.14
N ALA A 111 -39.47 -50.47 20.71
CA ALA A 111 -39.28 -51.35 21.86
C ALA A 111 -40.10 -50.91 23.09
N LEU A 112 -40.22 -49.59 23.33
CA LEU A 112 -41.09 -49.05 24.38
C LEU A 112 -42.58 -49.33 24.11
N LYS A 113 -43.03 -49.21 22.85
CA LYS A 113 -44.42 -49.57 22.47
C LYS A 113 -44.68 -51.07 22.67
N ASP A 114 -43.77 -51.92 22.24
CA ASP A 114 -43.89 -53.38 22.35
C ASP A 114 -43.90 -53.83 23.82
N ALA A 115 -43.19 -53.11 24.69
CA ALA A 115 -43.24 -53.30 26.15
C ALA A 115 -44.51 -52.73 26.81
N GLY A 116 -45.45 -52.16 26.05
CA GLY A 116 -46.68 -51.54 26.56
C GLY A 116 -46.47 -50.18 27.24
N ARG A 117 -45.32 -49.55 27.04
CA ARG A 117 -44.87 -48.30 27.70
C ARG A 117 -44.88 -47.08 26.78
N GLY A 118 -45.57 -47.17 25.64
CA GLY A 118 -45.49 -46.20 24.53
C GLY A 118 -45.78 -44.72 24.87
N CYS A 119 -46.36 -44.43 26.04
CA CYS A 119 -46.62 -43.06 26.51
C CYS A 119 -46.30 -42.85 28.01
N THR A 120 -45.58 -43.76 28.68
CA THR A 120 -45.32 -43.68 30.14
C THR A 120 -43.84 -43.81 30.48
N LEU A 121 -43.27 -42.73 31.03
CA LEU A 121 -41.97 -42.73 31.70
C LEU A 121 -42.08 -43.56 32.99
N ASN A 122 -41.10 -44.42 33.28
CA ASN A 122 -41.03 -45.11 34.56
C ASN A 122 -40.02 -44.42 35.49
N ASP A 123 -40.02 -44.82 36.76
CA ASP A 123 -39.12 -44.25 37.78
C ASP A 123 -37.63 -44.44 37.45
N ALA A 124 -37.26 -45.50 36.72
CA ALA A 124 -35.87 -45.73 36.31
C ALA A 124 -35.40 -44.74 35.23
N ASP A 125 -36.28 -44.36 34.30
CA ASP A 125 -35.97 -43.34 33.29
C ASP A 125 -35.87 -41.95 33.95
N ILE A 126 -36.73 -41.68 34.93
CA ILE A 126 -36.70 -40.43 35.72
C ILE A 126 -35.42 -40.36 36.58
N ASP A 127 -35.01 -41.47 37.21
CA ASP A 127 -33.78 -41.52 37.99
C ASP A 127 -32.51 -41.45 37.13
N GLY A 128 -32.55 -41.93 35.89
CA GLY A 128 -31.47 -41.70 34.91
C GLY A 128 -31.33 -40.21 34.58
N MET A 129 -32.44 -39.54 34.23
CA MET A 129 -32.43 -38.10 33.92
C MET A 129 -32.07 -37.19 35.11
N ARG A 130 -32.22 -37.68 36.35
CA ARG A 130 -31.92 -36.92 37.56
C ARG A 130 -30.45 -37.00 37.99
N ASN A 131 -29.73 -38.03 37.55
CA ASN A 131 -28.37 -38.33 38.01
C ASN A 131 -27.28 -38.13 36.93
N ASP A 132 -27.67 -37.72 35.72
CA ASP A 132 -26.78 -37.22 34.66
C ASP A 132 -26.59 -35.69 34.74
#